data_AF-A0A257NVE9-F1
#
_entry.id   AF-A0A257NVE9-F1
#
_cell.length_a   1.000
_cell.length_b   1.000
_cell.length_c   1.000
_cell.angle_alpha   90.00
_cell.angle_beta   90.00
_cell.angle_gamma   90.00
#
_symmetry.space_group_name_H-M   'P 1'
#
loop_
_entity.id
_entity.type
_entity.pdbx_description
1 polymer ?
#
loop_
_entity_poly.entity_id
_entity_poly.type
_entity_poly.pdbx_seq_one_letter_code
_entity_poly.pdbx_strand_id
1 'polypeptide(L)' 'MKIILVHGIFDNGSLFKTLMQDLGKHGYECFAPSLQPADARLGIADLS' A
#
# COMPACT_ATOMS: atom_id res chain seq x y z
N MET A 1 15.50 -2.38 1.24
CA MET A 1 14.59 -2.14 0.09
C MET A 1 13.29 -1.57 0.63
N LYS A 2 12.68 -0.61 -0.07
CA LYS A 2 11.41 0.00 0.34
C LYS A 2 10.24 -0.69 -0.36
N ILE A 3 9.16 -0.94 0.36
CA ILE A 3 7.93 -1.55 -0.16
C ILE A 3 6.78 -0.56 0.07
N ILE A 4 6.03 -0.27 -0.99
CA ILE A 4 4.79 0.50 -0.90
C ILE A 4 3.63 -0.48 -1.08
N LEU A 5 2.77 -0.56 -0.07
CA LEU A 5 1.58 -1.38 -0.06
C LEU A 5 0.39 -0.50 -0.44
N VAL A 6 -0.26 -0.85 -1.55
CA VAL A 6 -1.40 -0.11 -2.08
C VAL A 6 -2.68 -0.84 -1.70
N HIS A 7 -3.58 -0.15 -1.01
CA HIS A 7 -4.84 -0.73 -0.57
C HIS A 7 -5.89 -0.74 -1.68
N GLY A 8 -6.90 -1.60 -1.54
CA GLY A 8 -8.07 -1.63 -2.43
C GLY A 8 -9.08 -0.52 -2.13
N ILE A 9 -10.15 -0.46 -2.93
CA ILE A 9 -11.26 0.47 -2.69
C ILE A 9 -11.89 0.19 -1.31
N PHE A 10 -12.27 1.26 -0.58
CA PHE A 10 -12.81 1.22 0.79
C PHE A 10 -11.85 0.83 1.94
N ASP A 11 -10.56 0.65 1.66
CA ASP A 11 -9.53 0.52 2.69
C ASP A 11 -8.70 1.81 2.81
N ASN A 12 -7.86 1.90 3.83
CA ASN A 12 -6.91 2.98 4.09
C ASN A 12 -5.48 2.47 4.35
N GLY A 13 -5.23 1.18 4.12
CA GLY A 13 -3.93 0.53 4.34
C GLY A 13 -3.74 -0.06 5.73
N SER A 14 -4.70 0.10 6.64
CA SER A 14 -4.61 -0.44 8.01
C SER A 14 -4.56 -1.98 8.04
N LEU A 15 -5.16 -2.65 7.06
CA LEU A 15 -5.12 -4.12 6.92
C LEU A 15 -3.70 -4.66 6.73
N PHE A 16 -2.77 -3.85 6.22
CA PHE A 16 -1.39 -4.26 5.99
C PHE A 16 -0.53 -4.30 7.24
N LYS A 17 -1.02 -3.88 8.41
CA LYS A 17 -0.20 -3.74 9.63
C LYS A 17 0.59 -5.01 9.97
N THR A 18 -0.06 -6.17 9.93
CA THR A 18 0.60 -7.46 10.23
C THR A 18 1.65 -7.82 9.17
N LEU A 19 1.34 -7.57 7.89
CA LEU A 19 2.28 -7.82 6.79
C LEU A 19 3.51 -6.90 6.89
N MET A 20 3.32 -5.63 7.19
CA MET A 20 4.42 -4.66 7.39
C MET A 20 5.33 -5.07 8.55
N GLN A 21 4.77 -5.60 9.64
CA GLN A 21 5.56 -6.13 10.75
C GLN A 21 6.40 -7.34 10.33
N ASP A 22 5.83 -8.26 9.56
CA ASP A 22 6.55 -9.44 9.07
C ASP A 22 7.65 -9.07 8.08
N LEU A 23 7.35 -8.22 7.11
CA LEU A 23 8.33 -7.68 6.17
C LEU A 23 9.44 -6.88 6.89
N GLY A 24 9.07 -6.14 7.94
CA GLY A 24 10.04 -5.43 8.79
C GLY A 24 11.05 -6.36 9.46
N LYS A 25 10.64 -7.56 9.90
CA LYS A 25 11.56 -8.59 10.44
C LYS A 25 12.57 -9.09 9.41
N HIS A 26 12.23 -8.99 8.12
CA HIS A 26 13.11 -9.34 7.01
C HIS A 26 13.95 -8.16 6.49
N GLY A 27 13.92 -7.00 7.18
CA GLY A 27 14.72 -5.82 6.84
C GLY A 27 14.11 -4.91 5.78
N TYR A 28 12.81 -5.06 5.48
CA TYR A 28 12.10 -4.17 4.57
C TYR A 28 11.53 -2.95 5.30
N GLU A 29 11.64 -1.78 4.67
CA GLU A 29 10.97 -0.56 5.12
C GLU A 29 9.63 -0.45 4.37
N CYS A 30 8.52 -0.58 5.09
CA CYS A 30 7.19 -0.63 4.49
C CYS A 30 6.42 0.67 4.69
N PHE A 31 5.64 1.06 3.67
CA PHE A 31 4.74 2.20 3.70
C PHE A 31 3.36 1.77 3.20
N ALA A 32 2.30 2.19 3.88
CA ALA A 32 0.92 1.97 3.47
C ALA A 32 0.14 3.29 3.57
N PRO A 33 0.39 4.27 2.70
CA PRO A 33 -0.35 5.53 2.71
C PRO A 33 -1.81 5.29 2.31
N SER A 34 -2.74 6.04 2.91
CA SER A 34 -4.12 6.09 2.41
C SER A 34 -4.16 6.95 1.15
N LEU A 35 -4.42 6.32 0.00
CA LEU A 35 -4.50 7.00 -1.29
C LEU A 35 -5.86 7.68 -1.45
N GLN A 36 -5.85 8.90 -1.98
CA GLN A 36 -7.05 9.68 -2.25
C GLN A 36 -6.98 10.33 -3.64
N PRO A 37 -8.01 10.16 -4.49
CA PRO A 37 -9.19 9.31 -4.27
C PRO A 37 -8.84 7.81 -4.37
N ALA A 38 -9.44 6.99 -3.51
CA ALA A 38 -9.16 5.56 -3.41
C ALA A 38 -9.88 4.70 -4.49
N ASP A 39 -10.67 5.31 -5.35
CA ASP A 39 -11.59 4.67 -6.30
C ASP A 39 -11.10 4.68 -7.75
N ALA A 40 -9.85 5.10 -7.97
CA ALA A 40 -9.26 5.24 -9.30
C ALA A 40 -10.06 6.11 -10.29
N ARG A 41 -10.96 6.99 -9.81
CA ARG A 41 -11.79 7.87 -10.67
C ARG A 41 -11.00 8.83 -11.55
N LEU A 42 -9.71 9.00 -11.26
CA LEU A 42 -8.78 9.82 -12.03
C LEU A 42 -7.96 9.01 -13.04
N GLY A 43 -8.26 7.72 -13.21
CA GLY A 43 -7.50 6.78 -14.02
C GLY A 43 -6.43 6.03 -13.22
N ILE A 44 -5.96 4.93 -13.82
CA ILE A 44 -4.83 4.13 -13.32
C ILE A 44 -3.71 4.32 -14.32
N ALA A 45 -2.52 4.68 -13.84
CA ALA A 45 -1.35 4.78 -14.71
C ALA A 45 -1.03 3.41 -15.31
N ASP A 46 -0.80 3.37 -16.62
CA ASP A 46 -0.26 2.20 -17.27
C ASP A 46 1.21 2.02 -16.85
N LEU A 47 1.55 0.81 -16.42
CA LEU A 47 2.89 0.44 -15.96
C LEU A 47 3.58 -0.54 -16.92
N SER A 48 3.00 -0.76 -18.11
CA SER A 48 3.54 -1.64 -19.17
C SER A 48 4.85 -1.13 -19.77
#